data_AF-A0A8B5XCA8-F1
#
_entry.id   AF-A0A8B5XCA8-F1
#
_cell.length_a   1.000
_cell.length_b   1.000
_cell.length_c   1.000
_cell.angle_alpha   90.00
_cell.angle_beta   90.00
_cell.angle_gamma   90.00
#
_symmetry.space_group_name_H-M   'P 1'
#
loop_
_entity.id
_entity.type
_entity.pdbx_description
1 polymer ?
#
loop_
_entity_poly.entity_id
_entity_poly.type
_entity_poly.pdbx_seq_one_letter_code
_entity_poly.pdbx_strand_id
1 'polypeptide(L)'
;MWDEILDALEAHDSALLTGYDETGFPFSVRCMPMADRKNRRLTIELPRNANQIQPGKASLLMHSHNEELWDLVQFLIRGTLVRTGDGHYLVPASTIGAPRPASGLDAIKTLRTIRHRGNAYLKHRNIERPSVPWDDIHRLQGRAEEWRKQRKAG
;
A
#
# COMPACT_ATOMS: atom_id res chain seq x y z
N MET A 1 -5.87 12.77 10.31
CA MET A 1 -6.04 11.30 10.22
C MET A 1 -7.39 10.88 9.65
N TRP A 2 -8.55 11.17 10.28
CA TRP A 2 -9.83 10.70 9.71
C TRP A 2 -10.14 11.36 8.36
N ASP A 3 -9.92 12.67 8.24
CA ASP A 3 -10.11 13.36 6.95
C ASP A 3 -9.17 12.81 5.87
N GLU A 4 -7.90 12.55 6.20
CA GLU A 4 -6.95 11.88 5.28
C GLU A 4 -7.43 10.50 4.83
N ILE A 5 -8.13 9.75 5.70
CA ILE A 5 -8.71 8.46 5.35
C ILE A 5 -9.85 8.66 4.35
N LEU A 6 -10.69 9.67 4.55
CA LEU A 6 -11.79 9.97 3.64
C LEU A 6 -11.27 10.41 2.26
N ASP A 7 -10.27 11.31 2.23
CA ASP A 7 -9.60 11.72 1.00
C ASP A 7 -8.98 10.52 0.27
N ALA A 8 -8.35 9.61 1.02
CA ALA A 8 -7.77 8.40 0.45
C ALA A 8 -8.84 7.45 -0.11
N LEU A 9 -9.99 7.31 0.54
CA LEU A 9 -11.09 6.47 0.03
C LEU A 9 -11.70 7.05 -1.25
N GLU A 10 -11.78 8.37 -1.37
CA GLU A 10 -12.27 9.03 -2.59
C GLU A 10 -11.27 8.93 -3.75
N ALA A 11 -9.97 8.88 -3.45
CA ALA A 11 -8.91 8.83 -4.46
C ALA A 11 -8.57 7.42 -4.98
N HIS A 12 -9.16 6.36 -4.44
CA HIS A 12 -8.79 4.99 -4.78
C HIS A 12 -10.01 4.07 -4.96
N ASP A 13 -10.03 3.34 -6.07
CA ASP A 13 -11.16 2.46 -6.42
C ASP A 13 -11.19 1.14 -5.65
N SER A 14 -10.09 0.73 -5.00
CA SER A 14 -10.08 -0.50 -4.21
C SER A 14 -8.99 -0.50 -3.15
N ALA A 15 -9.13 -1.39 -2.18
CA ALA A 15 -8.15 -1.57 -1.12
C ALA A 15 -7.80 -3.05 -0.91
N LEU A 16 -6.66 -3.29 -0.28
CA LEU A 16 -6.20 -4.61 0.16
C LEU A 16 -6.21 -4.64 1.69
N LEU A 17 -7.15 -5.40 2.28
CA LEU A 17 -7.13 -5.70 3.71
C LEU A 17 -6.13 -6.82 3.96
N THR A 18 -5.25 -6.63 4.93
CA THR A 18 -4.34 -7.67 5.44
C THR A 18 -4.56 -7.85 6.92
N GLY A 19 -4.76 -9.09 7.34
CA GLY A 19 -4.81 -9.50 8.73
C GLY A 19 -4.07 -10.82 8.91
N TYR A 20 -4.42 -11.56 9.95
CA TYR A 20 -3.83 -12.87 10.22
C TYR A 20 -4.92 -13.95 10.19
N ASP A 21 -4.56 -15.13 9.73
CA ASP A 21 -5.41 -16.31 9.85
C ASP A 21 -5.30 -16.96 11.26
N GLU A 22 -5.99 -18.08 11.45
CA GLU A 22 -5.99 -18.83 12.72
C GLU A 22 -4.61 -19.38 13.13
N THR A 23 -3.70 -19.54 12.16
CA THR A 23 -2.32 -20.01 12.39
C THR A 23 -1.36 -18.87 12.68
N GLY A 24 -1.81 -17.62 12.53
CA GLY A 24 -0.99 -16.43 12.63
C GLY A 24 -0.24 -16.08 11.33
N PHE A 25 -0.59 -16.70 10.20
CA PHE A 25 -0.04 -16.34 8.90
C PHE A 25 -0.75 -15.10 8.33
N PRO A 26 -0.02 -14.17 7.69
CA PRO A 26 -0.63 -13.01 7.07
C PRO A 26 -1.50 -13.44 5.87
N PHE A 27 -2.74 -12.98 5.85
CA PHE A 27 -3.66 -13.20 4.75
C PHE A 27 -4.19 -11.86 4.23
N SER A 28 -4.19 -11.70 2.91
CA SER A 28 -4.59 -10.46 2.23
C SER A 28 -5.76 -10.71 1.28
N VAL A 29 -6.72 -9.78 1.27
CA VAL A 29 -7.88 -9.83 0.38
C VAL A 29 -8.22 -8.45 -0.13
N ARG A 30 -8.62 -8.37 -1.41
CA ARG A 30 -9.14 -7.13 -2.00
C ARG A 30 -10.56 -6.88 -1.50
N CYS A 31 -10.84 -5.64 -1.12
CA CYS A 31 -12.14 -5.21 -0.63
C CYS A 31 -12.46 -3.77 -1.06
N MET A 32 -13.73 -3.39 -0.90
CA MET A 32 -14.24 -2.04 -1.08
C MET A 32 -14.62 -1.47 0.29
N PRO A 33 -13.72 -0.77 0.99
CA PRO A 33 -14.00 -0.21 2.31
C PRO A 33 -15.01 0.94 2.20
N MET A 34 -16.00 0.97 3.10
CA MET A 34 -16.95 2.08 3.22
C MET A 34 -16.76 2.84 4.53
N ALA A 35 -16.77 4.16 4.49
CA ALA A 35 -16.62 4.97 5.69
C ALA A 35 -17.91 5.01 6.52
N ASP A 36 -17.86 4.50 7.76
CA ASP A 36 -18.83 4.79 8.80
C ASP A 36 -18.40 6.08 9.51
N ARG A 37 -18.87 7.22 8.98
CA ARG A 37 -18.51 8.56 9.48
C ARG A 37 -18.96 8.79 10.93
N LYS A 38 -20.06 8.17 11.35
CA LYS A 38 -20.60 8.33 12.70
C LYS A 38 -19.67 7.70 13.75
N ASN A 39 -19.17 6.50 13.47
CA ASN A 39 -18.34 5.75 14.41
C ASN A 39 -16.84 5.81 14.10
N ARG A 40 -16.43 6.58 13.08
CA ARG A 40 -15.02 6.75 12.64
C ARG A 40 -14.31 5.41 12.41
N ARG A 41 -14.99 4.50 11.71
CA ARG A 41 -14.50 3.16 11.34
C ARG A 41 -14.79 2.87 9.88
N LEU A 42 -14.13 1.85 9.33
CA LEU A 42 -14.38 1.40 7.97
C LEU A 42 -15.16 0.09 7.99
N THR A 43 -16.32 0.06 7.36
CA THR A 43 -17.04 -1.17 7.09
C THR A 43 -16.33 -1.92 5.97
N ILE A 44 -16.06 -3.21 6.19
CA ILE A 44 -15.40 -4.06 5.22
C ILE A 44 -16.33 -5.20 4.83
N GLU A 45 -16.69 -5.25 3.55
CA GLU A 45 -17.31 -6.43 2.97
C GLU A 45 -16.22 -7.42 2.58
N LEU A 46 -16.13 -8.52 3.32
CA LEU A 46 -15.21 -9.61 3.02
C LEU A 46 -15.86 -10.60 2.05
N PRO A 47 -15.18 -11.01 0.97
CA PRO A 47 -15.67 -12.10 0.14
C PRO A 47 -15.73 -13.40 0.95
N ARG A 48 -16.62 -14.32 0.58
CA ARG A 48 -16.93 -15.53 1.37
C ARG A 48 -15.72 -16.39 1.72
N ASN A 49 -14.69 -16.38 0.87
CA ASN A 49 -13.43 -17.12 1.07
C ASN A 49 -12.42 -16.41 2.01
N ALA A 50 -12.69 -15.15 2.38
CA ALA A 50 -11.86 -14.37 3.30
C ALA A 50 -12.28 -14.49 4.78
N ASN A 51 -13.19 -15.42 5.10
CA ASN A 51 -13.53 -15.81 6.48
C ASN A 51 -12.33 -16.34 7.29
N GLN A 52 -11.18 -16.54 6.66
CA GLN A 52 -9.93 -16.94 7.30
C GLN A 52 -9.32 -15.83 8.15
N ILE A 53 -9.58 -14.54 7.82
CA ILE A 53 -9.01 -13.42 8.56
C ILE A 53 -9.66 -13.33 9.94
N GLN A 54 -8.85 -13.45 10.98
CA GLN A 54 -9.28 -13.33 12.37
C GLN A 54 -9.41 -11.87 12.80
N PRO A 55 -10.34 -11.55 13.73
CA PRO A 55 -10.35 -10.26 14.41
C PRO A 55 -9.00 -10.00 15.10
N GLY A 56 -8.51 -8.77 15.03
CA GLY A 56 -7.21 -8.41 15.59
C GLY A 56 -6.46 -7.38 14.76
N LYS A 57 -5.13 -7.35 14.89
CA LYS A 57 -4.28 -6.39 14.17
C LYS A 57 -4.45 -6.57 12.67
N ALA A 58 -4.77 -5.48 11.98
CA ALA A 58 -4.96 -5.47 10.54
C ALA A 58 -4.46 -4.17 9.92
N SER A 59 -4.28 -4.19 8.61
CA SER A 59 -3.97 -3.02 7.81
C SER A 59 -4.75 -3.00 6.51
N LEU A 60 -5.06 -1.81 6.03
CA LEU A 60 -5.75 -1.58 4.78
C LEU A 60 -4.88 -0.72 3.88
N LEU A 61 -4.42 -1.28 2.77
CA LEU A 61 -3.59 -0.60 1.79
C LEU A 61 -4.45 -0.19 0.61
N MET A 62 -4.46 1.11 0.30
CA MET A 62 -4.96 1.64 -0.95
C MET A 62 -3.76 2.04 -1.79
N HIS A 63 -3.77 1.70 -3.08
CA HIS A 63 -2.79 2.21 -4.02
C HIS A 63 -3.39 2.35 -5.40
N SER A 64 -2.83 3.28 -6.16
CA SER A 64 -3.12 3.49 -7.57
C SER A 64 -1.83 3.81 -8.31
N HIS A 65 -1.82 3.52 -9.60
CA HIS A 65 -0.75 3.83 -10.54
C HIS A 65 -1.39 4.07 -11.91
N ASN A 66 -0.68 4.73 -12.81
CA ASN A 66 -1.14 4.82 -14.20
C ASN A 66 -0.97 3.46 -14.92
N GLU A 67 -1.46 3.34 -16.15
CA GLU A 67 -1.40 2.09 -16.93
C GLU A 67 0.04 1.56 -17.15
N GLU A 68 1.04 2.43 -16.98
CA GLU A 68 2.46 2.08 -17.12
C GLU A 68 3.09 1.60 -15.79
N LEU A 69 2.29 1.47 -14.73
CA LEU A 69 2.74 1.20 -13.34
C LEU A 69 3.60 2.33 -12.74
N TRP A 70 3.49 3.54 -13.30
CA TRP A 70 4.19 4.73 -12.81
C TRP A 70 3.27 5.56 -11.92
N ASP A 71 3.85 6.59 -11.28
CA ASP A 71 3.16 7.51 -10.38
C ASP A 71 2.42 6.80 -9.24
N LEU A 72 3.10 5.83 -8.62
CA LEU A 72 2.54 5.07 -7.50
C LEU A 72 2.11 6.02 -6.37
N VAL A 73 0.81 6.09 -6.14
CA VAL A 73 0.20 6.70 -4.96
C VAL A 73 -0.23 5.57 -4.04
N GLN A 74 0.09 5.67 -2.75
CA GLN A 74 -0.33 4.69 -1.77
C GLN A 74 -0.70 5.34 -0.44
N PHE A 75 -1.65 4.72 0.25
CA PHE A 75 -2.08 5.11 1.58
C PHE A 75 -2.38 3.86 2.40
N LEU A 76 -1.71 3.72 3.54
CA LEU A 76 -1.87 2.59 4.42
C LEU A 76 -2.54 3.02 5.73
N ILE A 77 -3.58 2.31 6.11
CA ILE A 77 -4.22 2.42 7.42
C ILE A 77 -3.79 1.21 8.24
N ARG A 78 -3.36 1.42 9.48
CA ARG A 78 -3.15 0.36 10.47
C ARG A 78 -4.20 0.48 11.55
N GLY A 79 -4.73 -0.64 11.99
CA GLY A 79 -5.81 -0.65 12.97
C GLY A 79 -6.12 -2.04 13.49
N THR A 80 -7.35 -2.17 13.99
CA THR A 80 -7.88 -3.43 14.50
C THR A 80 -9.11 -3.80 13.69
N LEU A 81 -9.09 -4.99 13.08
CA LEU A 81 -10.27 -5.61 12.50
C LEU A 81 -11.12 -6.17 13.62
N VAL A 82 -12.38 -5.74 13.67
CA VAL A 82 -13.40 -6.19 14.62
C VAL A 82 -14.50 -6.88 13.83
N ARG A 83 -14.97 -8.02 14.34
CA ARG A 83 -16.14 -8.70 13.83
C ARG A 83 -17.27 -8.55 14.84
N THR A 84 -18.41 -8.02 14.39
CA THR A 84 -19.65 -7.99 15.18
C THR A 84 -20.74 -8.78 14.44
N GLY A 85 -21.92 -8.91 15.03
CA GLY A 85 -23.08 -9.50 14.34
C GLY A 85 -23.46 -8.77 13.04
N ASP A 86 -23.10 -7.49 12.94
CA ASP A 86 -23.44 -6.60 11.83
C ASP A 86 -22.40 -6.59 10.70
N GLY A 87 -21.25 -7.27 10.88
CA GLY A 87 -20.21 -7.39 9.86
C GLY A 87 -18.78 -7.21 10.36
N HIS A 88 -17.88 -6.87 9.44
CA HIS A 88 -16.46 -6.61 9.73
C HIS A 88 -16.17 -5.12 9.67
N TYR A 89 -15.40 -4.63 10.63
CA TYR A 89 -15.03 -3.23 10.72
C TYR A 89 -13.54 -3.09 10.98
N LEU A 90 -12.88 -2.19 10.27
CA LEU A 90 -11.53 -1.75 10.63
C LEU A 90 -11.63 -0.47 11.45
N VAL A 91 -11.10 -0.51 12.67
CA VAL A 91 -10.94 0.65 13.54
C VAL A 91 -9.54 1.22 13.34
N PRO A 92 -9.38 2.40 12.71
CA PRO A 92 -8.06 2.98 12.44
C PRO A 92 -7.33 3.38 13.73
N ALA A 93 -6.04 3.08 13.78
CA ALA A 93 -5.14 3.50 14.87
C ALA A 93 -4.03 4.43 14.40
N SER A 94 -3.55 4.27 13.15
CA SER A 94 -2.58 5.17 12.53
C SER A 94 -2.64 5.07 11.00
N THR A 95 -2.17 6.11 10.33
CA THR A 95 -2.00 6.15 8.87
C THR A 95 -0.51 6.22 8.51
N ILE A 96 -0.17 5.69 7.34
CA ILE A 96 1.11 5.86 6.68
C ILE A 96 0.78 6.25 5.24
N GLY A 97 0.81 7.55 4.96
CA GLY A 97 0.71 8.05 3.59
C GLY A 97 1.98 7.77 2.80
N ALA A 98 1.88 7.75 1.47
CA ALA A 98 3.05 7.92 0.62
C ALA A 98 3.81 9.17 1.07
N PRO A 99 5.15 9.13 1.21
CA PRO A 99 5.89 10.35 1.45
C PRO A 99 5.69 11.24 0.23
N ARG A 100 4.85 12.27 0.39
CA ARG A 100 4.71 13.36 -0.57
C ARG A 100 5.60 14.49 -0.07
N PRO A 101 6.87 14.54 -0.48
CA PRO A 101 7.75 15.59 0.00
C PRO A 101 7.15 16.95 -0.39
N ALA A 102 6.87 17.79 0.61
CA ALA A 102 6.29 19.12 0.42
C ALA A 102 7.26 20.08 -0.30
N SER A 103 8.54 19.70 -0.38
CA SER A 103 9.62 20.44 -1.01
C SER A 103 10.72 19.51 -1.52
N GLY A 104 11.63 20.01 -2.36
CA GLY A 104 12.82 19.26 -2.79
C GLY A 104 13.73 18.83 -1.63
N LEU A 105 13.80 19.63 -0.56
CA LEU A 105 14.56 19.27 0.66
C LEU A 105 13.91 18.09 1.40
N ASP A 106 12.58 18.07 1.47
CA ASP A 106 11.85 16.93 2.07
C ASP A 106 12.03 15.66 1.25
N ALA A 107 12.17 15.78 -0.07
CA ALA A 107 12.44 14.64 -0.95
C ALA A 107 13.81 14.04 -0.64
N ILE A 108 14.84 14.88 -0.50
CA ILE A 108 16.20 14.45 -0.12
C ILE A 108 16.19 13.80 1.27
N LYS A 109 15.50 14.39 2.25
CA LYS A 109 15.37 13.84 3.61
C LYS A 109 14.67 12.48 3.60
N THR A 110 13.62 12.35 2.78
CA THR A 110 12.89 11.09 2.57
C THR A 110 13.81 10.02 1.99
N LEU A 111 14.54 10.33 0.92
CA LEU A 111 15.50 9.43 0.29
C LEU A 111 16.58 8.95 1.27
N ARG A 112 17.13 9.87 2.07
CA ARG A 112 18.10 9.53 3.14
C ARG A 112 17.50 8.57 4.16
N THR A 113 16.25 8.81 4.58
CA THR A 113 15.54 7.97 5.55
C THR A 113 15.30 6.56 4.99
N ILE A 114 14.85 6.46 3.75
CA ILE A 114 14.65 5.17 3.06
C ILE A 114 15.98 4.41 2.98
N ARG A 115 17.06 5.07 2.55
CA ARG A 115 18.38 4.46 2.46
C ARG A 115 18.88 3.97 3.82
N HIS A 116 18.72 4.76 4.87
CA HIS A 116 19.13 4.40 6.22
C HIS A 116 18.35 3.18 6.73
N ARG A 117 17.02 3.18 6.62
CA ARG A 117 16.17 2.06 7.05
C ARG A 117 16.48 0.77 6.28
N GLY A 118 16.68 0.87 4.96
CA GLY A 118 17.08 -0.28 4.14
C GLY A 118 18.42 -0.88 4.59
N ASN A 119 19.43 -0.04 4.83
CA ASN A 119 20.73 -0.51 5.35
C ASN A 119 20.62 -1.14 6.74
N ALA A 120 19.79 -0.57 7.63
CA ALA A 120 19.55 -1.13 8.95
C ALA A 120 18.88 -2.52 8.87
N TYR A 121 17.89 -2.68 7.98
CA TYR A 121 17.23 -3.97 7.73
C TYR A 121 18.22 -5.02 7.21
N LEU A 122 19.03 -4.67 6.20
CA LEU A 122 20.05 -5.55 5.64
C LEU A 122 21.07 -5.99 6.70
N LYS A 123 21.57 -5.04 7.50
CA LYS A 123 22.48 -5.32 8.62
C LYS A 123 21.84 -6.26 9.64
N HIS A 124 20.58 -6.00 10.02
CA HIS A 124 19.87 -6.84 10.98
C HIS A 124 19.66 -8.28 10.47
N ARG A 125 19.49 -8.46 9.16
CA ARG A 125 19.33 -9.77 8.53
C ARG A 125 20.66 -10.43 8.11
N ASN A 126 21.79 -9.76 8.31
CA ASN A 126 23.11 -10.18 7.81
C ASN A 126 23.11 -10.48 6.30
N ILE A 127 22.43 -9.63 5.52
CA ILE A 127 22.34 -9.73 4.06
C ILE A 127 23.16 -8.61 3.44
N GLU A 128 24.03 -8.94 2.48
CA GLU A 128 24.74 -7.93 1.71
C GLU A 128 23.78 -7.13 0.82
N ARG A 129 24.11 -5.86 0.58
CA ARG A 129 23.30 -5.03 -0.29
C ARG A 129 23.37 -5.58 -1.73
N PRO A 130 22.23 -5.92 -2.36
CA PRO A 130 22.25 -6.46 -3.70
C PRO A 130 22.75 -5.42 -4.71
N SER A 131 23.56 -5.87 -5.66
CA SER A 131 23.86 -5.08 -6.85
C SER A 131 22.62 -5.02 -7.73
N VAL A 132 22.29 -3.82 -8.20
CA VAL A 132 21.18 -3.60 -9.13
C VAL A 132 21.77 -3.50 -10.54
N PRO A 133 21.36 -4.34 -11.49
CA PRO A 133 21.88 -4.31 -12.86
C PRO A 133 21.26 -3.14 -13.64
N TRP A 134 21.71 -1.92 -13.34
CA TRP A 134 21.15 -0.69 -13.91
C TRP A 134 21.24 -0.64 -15.43
N ASP A 135 22.32 -1.14 -16.02
CA ASP A 135 22.49 -1.15 -17.47
C ASP A 135 21.43 -2.00 -18.16
N ASP A 136 21.07 -3.14 -17.57
CA ASP A 136 20.00 -4.00 -18.08
C ASP A 136 18.63 -3.31 -17.96
N ILE A 137 18.38 -2.65 -16.83
CA ILE A 137 17.14 -1.90 -16.60
C ILE A 137 17.02 -0.76 -17.62
N HIS A 138 18.08 0.03 -17.84
CA HIS A 138 18.07 1.12 -18.81
C HIS A 138 17.88 0.61 -20.25
N ARG A 139 18.52 -0.52 -20.60
CA ARG A 139 18.33 -1.17 -21.90
C ARG A 139 16.87 -1.62 -22.09
N LEU A 140 16.24 -2.18 -21.07
CA LEU A 140 14.83 -2.57 -21.12
C LEU A 140 13.90 -1.35 -21.23
N GLN A 141 14.21 -0.27 -20.52
CA GLN A 141 13.45 0.99 -20.61
C GLN A 141 13.52 1.60 -22.02
N GLY A 142 14.72 1.66 -22.62
CA GLY A 142 14.89 2.13 -23.99
C GLY A 142 14.07 1.32 -25.00
N ARG A 143 14.08 -0.02 -24.89
CA ARG A 143 13.25 -0.91 -25.72
C ARG A 143 11.75 -0.64 -25.54
N ALA A 144 11.30 -0.40 -24.31
CA ALA A 144 9.90 -0.07 -24.04
C ALA A 144 9.49 1.28 -24.66
N GLU A 145 10.37 2.28 -24.60
CA GLU A 145 10.15 3.59 -25.24
C GLU A 145 10.06 3.51 -26.76
N GLU A 146 10.93 2.72 -27.40
CA GLU A 146 10.89 2.46 -28.83
C GLU A 146 9.57 1.79 -29.24
N TRP A 147 9.15 0.77 -28.49
CA TRP A 147 7.88 0.08 -28.72
C TRP A 147 6.68 1.02 -28.57
N ARG A 148 6.70 1.93 -27.58
CA ARG A 148 5.67 2.97 -27.41
C ARG A 148 5.58 3.90 -28.62
N LYS A 149 6.73 4.34 -29.16
CA LYS A 149 6.78 5.22 -30.35
C LYS A 149 6.16 4.53 -31.57
N GLN A 150 6.46 3.24 -31.77
CA GLN A 150 5.90 2.45 -32.88
C GLN A 150 4.38 2.27 -32.76
N ARG A 151 3.86 1.99 -31.55
CA ARG A 151 2.41 1.85 -31.31
C ARG A 151 1.60 3.14 -31.50
N LYS A 152 2.21 4.31 -31.35
CA LYS A 152 1.53 5.60 -31.58
C LYS A 152 1.56 6.04 -33.06
N ALA A 153 2.42 5.43 -33.87
CA ALA A 153 2.63 5.81 -35.27
C ALA A 153 1.82 4.97 -36.28
N GLY A 154 1.14 3.91 -35.82
CA GLY A 154 0.22 3.09 -36.62
C GLY A 154 -1.16 3.08 -36.00
#